data_AF-A0A948C2L9-F1
#
_entry.id   AF-A0A948C2L9-F1
#
_cell.length_a   1.000
_cell.length_b   1.000
_cell.length_c   1.000
_cell.angle_alpha   90.00
_cell.angle_beta   90.00
_cell.angle_gamma   90.00
#
_symmetry.space_group_name_H-M   'P 1'
#
loop_
_entity.id
_entity.type
_entity.pdbx_description
1 polymer ?
#
loop_
_entity_poly.entity_id
_entity_poly.type
_entity_poly.pdbx_seq_one_letter_code
_entity_poly.pdbx_strand_id
1 'polypeptide(L)'
;MDLVFCFDVEKSISVTYGENCYKTYYSLHVKNCRNAYFLYDCVDCSNCFMCRNLRNKEYYISNKQYTKEEYKKKVSEYKLSSRKTIKKLQQEFEQHVRKDAIHQSVDNINCENVT
;
A
#
# COMPACT_ATOMS: atom_id res chain seq x y z
N MET A 1 -10.40 -23.33 5.63
CA MET A 1 -9.52 -22.29 5.09
C MET A 1 -10.43 -21.15 4.70
N ASP A 2 -10.65 -20.26 5.67
CA ASP A 2 -11.74 -19.30 5.67
C ASP A 2 -11.63 -18.33 4.50
N LEU A 3 -12.49 -18.59 3.53
CA LEU A 3 -12.77 -17.75 2.39
C LEU A 3 -13.61 -16.57 2.88
N VAL A 4 -12.96 -15.53 3.40
CA VAL A 4 -13.63 -14.29 3.78
C VAL A 4 -13.84 -13.45 2.52
N PHE A 5 -14.95 -13.69 1.83
CA PHE A 5 -15.57 -12.69 0.97
C PHE A 5 -16.11 -11.55 1.85
N CYS A 6 -15.30 -10.50 2.03
CA CYS A 6 -15.77 -9.32 2.75
C CYS A 6 -16.50 -8.39 1.79
N PHE A 7 -17.81 -8.66 1.61
CA PHE A 7 -18.79 -7.68 1.11
C PHE A 7 -19.15 -6.72 2.25
N ASP A 8 -18.36 -5.67 2.46
CA ASP A 8 -18.82 -4.41 3.05
C ASP A 8 -17.79 -3.31 2.75
N VAL A 9 -17.80 -2.84 1.50
CA VAL A 9 -16.75 -1.99 0.91
C VAL A 9 -17.40 -0.82 0.18
N GLU A 10 -18.26 -0.05 0.84
CA GLU A 10 -18.75 1.20 0.24
C GLU A 10 -17.73 2.36 0.34
N LYS A 11 -16.53 2.15 0.92
CA LYS A 11 -15.41 3.12 0.91
C LYS A 11 -14.00 2.54 0.73
N SER A 12 -13.85 1.33 0.19
CA SER A 12 -12.51 0.77 -0.09
C SER A 12 -12.27 0.82 -1.59
N ILE A 13 -11.70 1.93 -2.06
CA ILE A 13 -11.18 2.02 -3.43
C ILE A 13 -9.96 1.08 -3.50
N SER A 14 -10.24 -0.12 -3.99
CA SER A 14 -9.32 -1.19 -4.42
C SER A 14 -8.43 -1.80 -3.33
N VAL A 15 -8.97 -2.68 -2.48
CA VAL A 15 -8.18 -3.62 -1.68
C VAL A 15 -8.31 -5.00 -2.32
N THR A 16 -7.26 -5.45 -3.02
CA THR A 16 -7.34 -6.68 -3.84
C THR A 16 -7.14 -7.98 -3.04
N TYR A 17 -6.61 -7.94 -1.82
CA TYR A 17 -6.58 -9.07 -0.87
C TYR A 17 -6.19 -8.47 0.50
N GLY A 18 -6.98 -8.71 1.56
CA GLY A 18 -6.80 -8.03 2.85
C GLY A 18 -7.36 -8.81 4.04
N GLU A 19 -6.53 -9.58 4.73
CA GLU A 19 -6.89 -10.25 5.99
C GLU A 19 -6.58 -9.32 7.17
N ASN A 20 -7.57 -9.08 8.05
CA ASN A 20 -7.43 -8.32 9.31
C ASN A 20 -6.92 -6.87 9.18
N CYS A 21 -7.35 -6.14 8.14
CA CYS A 21 -6.92 -4.76 7.89
C CYS A 21 -7.89 -3.72 8.49
N TYR A 22 -7.37 -2.72 9.20
CA TYR A 22 -8.17 -1.65 9.81
C TYR A 22 -7.74 -0.28 9.28
N LYS A 23 -8.69 0.52 8.77
CA LYS A 23 -8.44 1.88 8.23
C LYS A 23 -7.35 1.89 7.16
N THR A 24 -7.52 1.05 6.15
CA THR A 24 -6.58 0.91 5.02
C THR A 24 -7.21 1.42 3.73
N TYR A 25 -6.55 2.33 3.02
CA TYR A 25 -7.08 2.98 1.81
C TYR A 25 -6.09 2.93 0.66
N TYR A 26 -6.60 2.83 -0.59
CA TYR A 26 -5.81 2.84 -1.82
C TYR A 26 -4.61 1.88 -1.79
N SER A 27 -4.83 0.65 -1.32
CA SER A 27 -3.74 -0.27 -0.99
C SER A 27 -3.95 -1.63 -1.66
N LEU A 28 -2.89 -2.16 -2.28
CA LEU A 28 -2.91 -3.40 -3.05
C LEU A 28 -2.01 -4.45 -2.38
N HIS A 29 -2.44 -5.72 -2.37
CA HIS A 29 -1.70 -6.83 -1.75
C HIS A 29 -1.26 -6.52 -0.31
N VAL A 30 -2.22 -6.31 0.58
CA VAL A 30 -1.94 -5.96 1.98
C VAL A 30 -2.46 -7.03 2.94
N LYS A 31 -1.71 -7.36 3.99
CA LYS A 31 -2.15 -8.36 4.97
C LYS A 31 -1.83 -7.90 6.39
N ASN A 32 -2.79 -8.02 7.31
CA ASN A 32 -2.67 -7.62 8.72
C ASN A 32 -2.20 -6.17 8.92
N CYS A 33 -2.69 -5.24 8.11
CA CYS A 33 -2.24 -3.85 8.12
C CYS A 33 -3.22 -2.93 8.88
N ARG A 34 -2.70 -1.92 9.59
CA ARG A 34 -3.54 -0.96 10.34
C ARG A 34 -3.14 0.48 10.08
N ASN A 35 -4.12 1.38 9.93
CA ASN A 35 -3.91 2.81 9.63
C ASN A 35 -2.95 3.02 8.44
N ALA A 36 -3.35 2.52 7.27
CA ALA A 36 -2.47 2.41 6.12
C ALA A 36 -3.05 3.13 4.90
N TYR A 37 -2.22 3.82 4.14
CA TYR A 37 -2.66 4.55 2.94
C TYR A 37 -1.63 4.38 1.83
N PHE A 38 -2.08 4.11 0.61
CA PHE A 38 -1.19 3.95 -0.54
C PHE A 38 -0.12 2.89 -0.26
N LEU A 39 -0.53 1.66 0.01
CA LEU A 39 0.38 0.53 0.22
C LEU A 39 0.38 -0.43 -0.96
N TYR A 40 1.53 -1.02 -1.27
CA TYR A 40 1.68 -2.04 -2.30
C TYR A 40 2.58 -3.16 -1.80
N ASP A 41 2.08 -4.40 -1.84
CA ASP A 41 2.78 -5.59 -1.35
C ASP A 41 3.32 -5.43 0.09
N CYS A 42 2.41 -5.12 1.02
CA CYS A 42 2.77 -4.85 2.41
C CYS A 42 2.15 -5.86 3.38
N VAL A 43 2.95 -6.45 4.27
CA VAL A 43 2.47 -7.47 5.22
C VAL A 43 2.83 -7.05 6.64
N ASP A 44 1.85 -7.11 7.54
CA ASP A 44 1.98 -6.81 8.97
C ASP A 44 2.50 -5.39 9.23
N CYS A 45 1.92 -4.41 8.52
CA CYS A 45 2.37 -3.02 8.54
C CYS A 45 1.39 -2.10 9.28
N SER A 46 1.90 -1.27 10.19
CA SER A 46 1.07 -0.38 11.01
C SER A 46 1.49 1.09 10.90
N ASN A 47 0.53 1.98 10.65
CA ASN A 47 0.79 3.42 10.47
C ASN A 47 1.79 3.65 9.31
N CYS A 48 1.43 3.22 8.10
CA CYS A 48 2.29 3.33 6.91
C CYS A 48 1.61 4.15 5.81
N PHE A 49 2.37 5.01 5.13
CA PHE A 49 1.86 5.91 4.10
C PHE A 49 2.76 5.89 2.84
N MET A 50 2.19 5.69 1.64
CA MET A 50 2.96 5.64 0.38
C MET A 50 4.12 4.62 0.39
N CYS A 51 3.90 3.46 1.00
CA CYS A 51 4.95 2.46 1.17
C CYS A 51 4.76 1.25 0.26
N ARG A 52 5.86 0.64 -0.19
CA ARG A 52 5.88 -0.45 -1.18
C ARG A 52 6.86 -1.53 -0.73
N ASN A 53 6.47 -2.80 -0.84
CA ASN A 53 7.27 -3.98 -0.50
C ASN A 53 7.84 -3.94 0.94
N LEU A 54 6.97 -3.65 1.92
CA LEU A 54 7.36 -3.61 3.35
C LEU A 54 6.74 -4.76 4.14
N ARG A 55 7.51 -5.37 5.03
CA ARG A 55 7.07 -6.49 5.87
C ARG A 55 7.42 -6.25 7.34
N ASN A 56 6.43 -6.38 8.22
CA ASN A 56 6.58 -6.22 9.67
C ASN A 56 7.19 -4.85 10.04
N LYS A 57 6.62 -3.77 9.50
CA LYS A 57 7.14 -2.39 9.67
C LYS A 57 6.06 -1.45 10.17
N GLU A 58 6.48 -0.45 10.95
CA GLU A 58 5.58 0.55 11.50
C GLU A 58 6.16 1.96 11.44
N TYR A 59 5.27 2.95 11.30
CA TYR A 59 5.62 4.38 11.19
C TYR A 59 6.50 4.70 9.97
N TYR A 60 6.17 4.12 8.82
CA TYR A 60 6.88 4.40 7.56
C TYR A 60 6.10 5.36 6.67
N ILE A 61 6.82 6.29 6.04
CA ILE A 61 6.30 7.18 5.01
C ILE A 61 7.24 7.13 3.81
N SER A 62 6.74 6.79 2.62
CA SER A 62 7.57 6.70 1.40
C SER A 62 8.83 5.83 1.58
N ASN A 63 8.66 4.66 2.19
CA ASN A 63 9.74 3.72 2.56
C ASN A 63 10.82 4.28 3.51
N LYS A 64 10.57 5.42 4.18
CA LYS A 64 11.43 5.95 5.25
C LYS A 64 10.80 5.72 6.61
N GLN A 65 11.59 5.28 7.58
CA GLN A 65 11.16 5.12 8.96
C GLN A 65 11.10 6.48 9.64
N TYR A 66 10.03 6.70 10.41
CA TYR A 66 9.86 7.88 11.25
C TYR A 66 9.55 7.45 12.68
N THR A 67 9.80 8.34 13.62
CA THR A 67 9.25 8.18 14.96
C THR A 67 7.73 8.42 14.94
N LYS A 68 7.02 7.92 15.95
CA LYS A 68 5.57 8.07 16.09
C LYS A 68 5.11 9.54 16.03
N GLU A 69 5.89 10.44 16.61
CA GLU A 69 5.57 11.87 16.65
C GLU A 69 5.78 12.53 15.29
N GLU A 70 6.92 12.25 14.65
CA GLU A 70 7.22 12.75 13.32
C GLU A 70 6.24 12.22 12.28
N TYR A 71 5.86 10.95 12.38
CA TYR A 71 4.86 10.33 11.51
C TYR A 71 3.53 11.10 11.57
N LYS A 72 3.02 11.34 12.78
CA LYS A 72 1.77 12.09 12.98
C LYS A 72 1.87 13.50 12.42
N LYS A 73 3.00 14.19 12.66
CA LYS A 73 3.26 15.52 12.12
C LYS A 73 3.26 15.49 10.59
N LYS A 74 4.01 14.58 9.97
CA LYS A 74 4.08 14.42 8.51
C LYS A 74 2.73 14.09 7.88
N VAL A 75 1.99 13.12 8.42
CA VAL A 75 0.66 12.77 7.91
C VAL A 75 -0.31 13.95 7.99
N SER A 76 -0.23 14.76 9.06
CA SER A 76 -1.03 15.99 9.15
C SER A 76 -0.63 17.04 8.09
N GLU A 77 0.64 17.09 7.69
CA GLU A 77 1.15 18.00 6.63
C GLU A 77 0.63 17.62 5.24
N TYR A 78 0.39 16.34 4.96
CA TYR A 78 -0.07 15.86 3.64
C TYR A 78 -1.48 16.36 3.24
N LYS A 79 -2.22 17.01 4.15
CA LYS A 79 -3.55 17.61 3.91
C LYS A 79 -4.46 16.72 3.06
N LEU A 80 -4.72 15.51 3.57
CA LEU A 80 -5.67 14.53 3.00
C LEU A 80 -7.12 15.05 2.89
N SER A 81 -7.38 16.31 3.30
CA SER A 81 -8.68 16.97 3.18
C SER A 81 -9.03 17.40 1.74
N SER A 82 -8.04 17.56 0.86
CA SER A 82 -8.29 18.02 -0.52
C SER A 82 -8.33 16.87 -1.51
N ARG A 83 -9.48 16.72 -2.20
CA ARG A 83 -9.68 15.71 -3.26
C ARG A 83 -8.62 15.78 -4.37
N LYS A 84 -8.17 17.00 -4.74
CA LYS A 84 -7.11 17.20 -5.74
C LYS A 84 -5.79 16.59 -5.28
N THR A 85 -5.44 16.77 -4.00
CA THR A 85 -4.22 16.21 -3.40
C THR A 85 -4.27 14.68 -3.38
N ILE A 86 -5.39 14.10 -2.92
CA ILE A 86 -5.56 12.64 -2.92
C ILE A 86 -5.39 12.07 -4.34
N LYS A 87 -6.02 12.69 -5.34
CA LYS A 87 -5.91 12.25 -6.73
C LYS A 87 -4.47 12.31 -7.25
N LYS A 88 -3.74 13.37 -6.93
CA LYS A 88 -2.33 13.51 -7.30
C LYS A 88 -1.46 12.43 -6.63
N LEU A 89 -1.64 12.22 -5.33
CA LEU A 89 -0.93 11.18 -4.57
C LEU A 89 -1.23 9.78 -5.12
N GLN A 90 -2.49 9.52 -5.51
CA GLN A 90 -2.88 8.27 -6.13
C GLN A 90 -2.16 8.06 -7.46
N GLN A 91 -2.11 9.08 -8.32
CA GLN A 91 -1.41 9.02 -9.60
C GLN A 91 0.11 8.83 -9.42
N GLU A 92 0.72 9.56 -8.48
CA GLU A 92 2.14 9.39 -8.15
C GLU A 92 2.41 7.96 -7.64
N PHE A 93 1.57 7.48 -6.73
CA PHE A 93 1.69 6.13 -6.19
C PHE A 93 1.55 5.05 -7.27
N GLU A 94 0.57 5.17 -8.15
CA GLU A 94 0.37 4.24 -9.26
C GLU A 94 1.54 4.25 -10.25
N GLN A 95 2.13 5.42 -10.53
CA GLN A 95 3.34 5.51 -11.35
C GLN A 95 4.54 4.81 -10.69
N HIS A 96 4.71 5.01 -9.38
CA HIS A 96 5.77 4.34 -8.61
C HIS A 96 5.57 2.82 -8.60
N VAL A 97 4.36 2.36 -8.30
CA VAL A 97 4.01 0.93 -8.31
C VAL A 97 4.19 0.32 -9.69
N ARG A 98 3.74 0.99 -10.76
CA ARG A 98 3.97 0.52 -12.14
C ARG A 98 5.45 0.36 -12.43
N LYS A 99 6.28 1.33 -12.04
CA LYS A 99 7.73 1.25 -12.25
C LYS A 99 8.35 0.07 -11.50
N ASP A 100 7.95 -0.17 -10.26
CA ASP A 100 8.44 -1.30 -9.47
C ASP A 100 7.92 -2.65 -9.99
N ALA A 101 6.64 -2.71 -10.40
CA ALA A 101 6.01 -3.90 -10.96
C ALA A 101 6.57 -4.26 -12.35
N ILE A 102 6.94 -3.27 -13.16
CA ILE A 102 7.61 -3.50 -14.46
C ILE A 102 8.94 -4.22 -14.23
N HIS A 103 9.72 -3.84 -13.21
CA HIS A 103 10.96 -4.57 -12.88
C HIS A 103 10.66 -6.03 -12.50
N GLN A 104 9.63 -6.27 -11.67
CA GLN A 104 9.23 -7.62 -11.27
C GLN A 104 8.68 -8.48 -12.44
N SER A 105 8.10 -7.87 -13.47
CA SER A 105 7.67 -8.56 -14.69
C SER A 105 8.79 -8.87 -15.68
N VAL A 106 9.94 -8.19 -15.59
CA VAL A 106 11.12 -8.47 -16.44
C VAL A 106 11.94 -9.63 -15.87
N ASP A 107 11.86 -9.90 -14.56
CA ASP A 107 12.56 -11.03 -13.91
C ASP A 107 11.80 -12.39 -13.96
N ASN A 108 10.60 -12.46 -14.55
CA ASN A 108 9.86 -13.73 -14.69
C ASN A 108 9.54 -14.14 -16.14
N ILE A 109 10.27 -13.60 -17.12
CA ILE A 109 10.46 -14.27 -18.42
C ILE A 109 11.80 -14.98 -18.34
N ASN A 110 11.91 -15.95 -17.43
CA ASN A 110 12.92 -16.96 -17.56
C ASN A 110 12.42 -17.91 -18.66
N CYS A 111 13.01 -17.73 -19.85
CA CYS A 111 12.95 -18.67 -20.94
C CYS A 111 13.22 -20.09 -20.43
N GLU A 112 12.25 -20.99 -20.54
CA GLU A 112 12.54 -22.38 -20.85
C GLU A 112 11.67 -22.79 -22.04
N ASN A 113 12.13 -22.40 -23.23
CA ASN A 113 11.76 -23.09 -24.45
C ASN A 113 12.88 -24.08 -24.77
N VAL A 114 12.76 -25.34 -24.38
CA VAL A 114 13.32 -26.45 -25.16
C VAL A 114 12.50 -27.73 -24.90
N THR A 115 11.67 -28.14 -25.87
CA THR A 115 11.64 -29.51 -26.41
C THR A 115 11.02 -29.44 -27.81
#